data_AF-A0A9P6E2E9-F1
#
_entry.id   AF-A0A9P6E2E9-F1
#
_cell.length_a   1.000
_cell.length_b   1.000
_cell.length_c   1.000
_cell.angle_alpha   90.00
_cell.angle_beta   90.00
_cell.angle_gamma   90.00
#
_symmetry.space_group_name_H-M   'P 1'
#
loop_
_entity.id
_entity.type
_entity.pdbx_description
1 polymer ?
#
loop_
_entity_poly.entity_id
_entity_poly.type
_entity_poly.pdbx_seq_one_letter_code
_entity_poly.pdbx_strand_id
1 'polypeptide(L)'
;MHQIMRSDPLRRFALGITIENTTLRFWVSHRAYLVASTPIDINSKSVDLVRVFLGIALSLADRLGYDPTMNSSRVWRWRWEILL
;
A
#
# COMPACT_ATOMS: atom_id res chain seq x y z
N MET A 1 0.65 8.33 8.41
CA MET A 1 1.43 7.58 7.40
C MET A 1 2.94 7.64 7.61
N HIS A 2 3.52 8.82 7.92
CA HIS A 2 4.97 8.97 8.12
C HIS A 2 5.59 7.99 9.15
N GLN A 3 4.90 7.74 10.28
CA GLN A 3 5.41 6.89 11.34
C GLN A 3 5.53 5.40 10.93
N ILE A 4 4.53 4.87 10.23
CA ILE A 4 4.50 3.46 9.76
C ILE A 4 5.60 3.22 8.71
N MET A 5 5.76 4.14 7.76
CA MET A 5 6.83 4.04 6.77
C MET A 5 8.23 4.27 7.37
N ARG A 6 8.33 5.00 8.48
CA ARG A 6 9.60 5.20 9.19
C ARG A 6 10.00 3.97 10.01
N SER A 7 9.04 3.34 10.70
CA SER A 7 9.30 2.17 11.55
C SER A 7 9.64 0.92 10.75
N ASP A 8 9.02 0.76 9.58
CA ASP A 8 9.26 -0.39 8.70
C ASP A 8 9.99 0.07 7.43
N PRO A 9 11.32 -0.17 7.32
CA PRO A 9 12.08 0.18 6.13
C PRO A 9 11.71 -0.67 4.91
N LEU A 10 11.11 -1.84 5.10
CA LEU A 10 10.67 -2.73 4.02
C LEU A 10 9.32 -2.29 3.43
N ARG A 11 8.53 -1.52 4.18
CA ARG A 11 7.29 -0.92 3.69
C ARG A 11 7.61 0.25 2.76
N ARG A 12 7.25 0.09 1.48
CA ARG A 12 7.63 1.01 0.38
C ARG A 12 6.56 2.04 0.08
N PHE A 13 5.32 1.62 0.22
CA PHE A 13 4.15 2.45 0.01
C PHE A 13 3.05 2.04 0.99
N ALA A 14 2.04 2.88 1.07
CA ALA A 14 0.80 2.58 1.77
C ALA A 14 -0.38 3.01 0.90
N LEU A 15 -1.32 2.08 0.72
CA LEU A 15 -2.62 2.35 0.14
C LEU A 15 -3.56 2.73 1.27
N GLY A 16 -4.47 3.66 1.01
CA GLY A 16 -5.47 4.05 1.98
C GLY A 16 -6.65 4.76 1.36
N ILE A 17 -7.63 5.01 2.22
CA ILE A 17 -8.90 5.60 1.86
C ILE A 17 -9.25 6.62 2.94
N THR A 18 -9.76 7.76 2.50
CA THR A 18 -10.43 8.73 3.38
C THR A 18 -11.89 8.81 2.99
N ILE A 19 -12.76 8.71 3.99
CA ILE A 19 -14.21 8.82 3.83
C ILE A 19 -14.65 10.05 4.61
N GLU A 20 -15.35 10.94 3.93
CA GLU A 20 -15.92 12.16 4.50
C GLU A 20 -17.37 12.27 4.04
N ASN A 21 -18.29 12.05 4.98
CA ASN A 21 -19.73 11.96 4.71
C ASN A 21 -20.05 10.91 3.62
N THR A 22 -20.44 11.34 2.42
CA THR A 22 -20.71 10.46 1.26
C THR A 22 -19.56 10.41 0.26
N THR A 23 -18.49 11.15 0.51
CA THR A 23 -17.35 11.28 -0.41
C THR A 23 -16.20 10.39 0.02
N LEU A 24 -15.64 9.68 -0.94
CA LEU A 24 -14.48 8.83 -0.77
C LEU A 24 -13.32 9.32 -1.65
N ARG A 25 -12.10 9.28 -1.11
CA ARG A 25 -10.87 9.39 -1.91
C ARG A 25 -9.94 8.22 -1.61
N PHE A 26 -9.43 7.61 -2.66
CA PHE A 26 -8.32 6.65 -2.58
C PHE A 26 -7.01 7.41 -2.62
N TRP A 27 -5.99 6.88 -1.96
CA TRP A 27 -4.66 7.45 -2.06
C TRP A 27 -3.57 6.39 -1.94
N VAL A 28 -2.43 6.72 -2.56
CA VAL A 28 -1.20 5.94 -2.50
C VAL A 28 -0.11 6.87 -1.98
N SER A 29 0.49 6.50 -0.85
CA SER A 29 1.60 7.23 -0.25
C SER A 29 2.88 6.44 -0.47
N HIS A 30 3.82 7.01 -1.23
CA HIS A 30 5.22 6.56 -1.31
C HIS A 30 6.10 7.45 -0.43
N ARG A 31 7.40 7.10 -0.31
CA ARG A 31 8.38 7.92 0.43
C ARG A 31 8.64 9.29 -0.22
N ALA A 32 8.45 9.40 -1.53
CA ALA A 32 8.74 10.63 -2.29
C ALA A 32 7.48 11.45 -2.61
N TYR A 33 6.30 10.82 -2.68
CA TYR A 33 5.09 11.48 -3.13
C TYR A 33 3.84 10.83 -2.52
N LEU A 34 2.75 11.58 -2.53
CA LEU A 34 1.42 11.11 -2.21
C LEU A 34 0.50 11.50 -3.37
N VAL A 35 -0.22 10.52 -3.90
CA VAL A 35 -1.23 10.74 -4.94
C VAL A 35 -2.59 10.36 -4.36
N ALA A 36 -3.59 11.21 -4.58
CA ALA A 36 -4.97 10.96 -4.20
C ALA A 36 -5.87 11.01 -5.43
N SER A 37 -6.92 10.20 -5.43
CA SER A 37 -7.95 10.22 -6.46
C SER A 37 -8.81 11.48 -6.35
N THR A 38 -9.52 11.80 -7.42
CA THR A 38 -10.66 12.71 -7.33
C THR A 38 -11.70 12.15 -6.34
N PRO A 39 -12.52 13.03 -5.73
CA PRO A 39 -13.68 12.64 -4.92
C PRO A 39 -14.59 11.67 -5.67
N ILE A 40 -15.06 10.63 -4.98
CA ILE A 40 -16.03 9.64 -5.48
C ILE A 40 -17.22 9.62 -4.52
N ASP A 41 -18.44 9.77 -5.04
CA ASP A 41 -19.65 9.57 -4.23
C ASP A 41 -19.91 8.07 -4.02
N ILE A 42 -19.92 7.66 -2.75
CA ILE A 42 -20.04 6.27 -2.31
C ILE A 42 -21.40 5.69 -2.67
N ASN A 43 -22.46 6.49 -2.54
CA ASN A 43 -23.82 6.03 -2.77
C ASN A 43 -24.06 5.74 -4.26
N SER A 44 -23.54 6.60 -5.14
CA SER A 44 -23.66 6.45 -6.58
C SER A 44 -22.75 5.37 -7.18
N LYS A 45 -21.65 5.00 -6.49
CA LYS A 45 -20.58 4.13 -7.04
C LYS A 45 -20.24 2.92 -6.17
N SER A 46 -21.19 2.45 -5.37
CA SER A 46 -21.00 1.34 -4.42
C SER A 46 -20.43 0.05 -5.04
N VAL A 47 -20.89 -0.33 -6.24
CA VAL A 47 -20.38 -1.50 -6.98
C VAL A 47 -18.91 -1.34 -7.37
N ASP A 48 -18.52 -0.15 -7.82
CA ASP A 48 -17.14 0.13 -8.22
C ASP A 48 -16.21 0.12 -7.00
N LEU A 49 -16.68 0.59 -5.85
CA LEU A 49 -15.93 0.48 -4.59
C LEU A 49 -15.66 -0.98 -4.22
N VAL A 50 -16.67 -1.84 -4.25
CA VAL A 50 -16.50 -3.28 -3.98
C VAL A 50 -15.48 -3.89 -4.93
N ARG A 51 -15.53 -3.55 -6.23
CA ARG A 51 -14.55 -4.02 -7.22
C ARG A 51 -13.13 -3.56 -6.91
N VAL A 52 -12.95 -2.30 -6.49
CA VAL A 52 -11.62 -1.80 -6.09
C VAL A 52 -11.09 -2.57 -4.87
N PHE A 53 -11.92 -2.78 -3.84
CA PHE A 53 -11.51 -3.55 -2.67
C PHE A 53 -11.15 -4.99 -3.01
N LEU A 54 -11.96 -5.66 -3.84
CA LEU A 54 -11.66 -7.00 -4.33
C LEU A 54 -10.38 -7.01 -5.17
N GLY A 55 -10.19 -6.00 -6.03
CA GLY A 55 -8.96 -5.84 -6.80
C GLY A 55 -7.74 -5.72 -5.91
N ILE A 56 -7.80 -4.93 -4.83
CA ILE A 56 -6.68 -4.79 -3.89
C ILE A 56 -6.46 -6.07 -3.09
N ALA A 57 -7.52 -6.72 -2.61
CA ALA A 57 -7.42 -7.92 -1.77
C ALA A 57 -6.97 -9.17 -2.53
N LEU A 58 -7.36 -9.31 -3.79
CA LEU A 58 -7.12 -10.51 -4.61
C LEU A 58 -5.97 -10.33 -5.61
N SER A 59 -5.45 -9.12 -5.79
CA SER A 59 -4.33 -8.88 -6.70
C SER A 59 -3.03 -9.42 -6.11
N LEU A 60 -2.18 -9.95 -7.00
CA LEU A 60 -0.79 -10.26 -6.69
C LEU A 60 -0.02 -8.98 -6.36
N ALA A 61 1.04 -9.11 -5.56
CA ALA A 61 1.80 -7.97 -5.06
C ALA A 61 2.42 -7.14 -6.20
N ASP A 62 2.95 -7.79 -7.23
CA ASP A 62 3.51 -7.18 -8.44
C ASP A 62 2.52 -6.26 -9.16
N ARG A 63 1.28 -6.72 -9.31
CA ARG A 63 0.17 -5.95 -9.91
C ARG A 63 -0.29 -4.78 -9.06
N LEU A 64 0.01 -4.77 -7.76
CA LEU A 64 -0.23 -3.64 -6.85
C LEU A 64 0.92 -2.63 -6.83
N GLY A 65 1.93 -2.79 -7.70
CA GLY A 65 3.10 -1.92 -7.75
C GLY A 65 4.20 -2.32 -6.77
N TYR A 66 4.16 -3.53 -6.21
CA TYR A 66 5.29 -4.08 -5.48
C TYR A 66 6.35 -4.58 -6.45
N ASP A 67 7.51 -3.94 -6.48
CA ASP A 67 8.64 -4.42 -7.28
C ASP A 67 9.31 -5.66 -6.63
N PRO A 68 9.21 -6.87 -7.21
CA PRO A 68 9.80 -8.07 -6.63
C PRO A 68 11.34 -8.10 -6.71
N THR A 69 11.96 -7.23 -7.53
CA THR A 69 13.42 -7.22 -7.73
C THR A 69 14.16 -6.55 -6.57
N MET A 70 13.50 -5.61 -5.91
CA MET A 70 14.06 -4.92 -4.76
C MET A 70 14.04 -5.89 -3.56
N ASN A 71 15.22 -6.35 -3.16
CA ASN A 71 15.40 -7.23 -2.02
C ASN A 71 16.18 -6.50 -0.92
N SER A 72 15.80 -6.70 0.34
CA SER A 72 16.60 -6.18 1.45
C SER A 72 17.85 -7.04 1.60
N SER A 73 19.00 -6.50 1.23
CA SER A 73 20.30 -7.18 1.32
C SER A 73 20.73 -7.50 2.77
N ARG A 74 20.02 -6.98 3.78
CA ARG A 74 20.39 -7.07 5.20
C ARG A 74 19.91 -8.31 5.97
N VAL A 75 19.03 -9.14 5.41
CA VAL A 75 18.51 -10.34 6.12
C VAL A 75 19.53 -11.49 6.14
N TRP A 76 20.52 -11.49 5.24
CA TRP A 76 21.52 -12.57 5.17
C TRP A 76 22.61 -12.51 6.24
N ARG A 77 22.78 -11.38 6.94
CA ARG A 77 23.88 -11.22 7.91
C ARG A 77 23.61 -11.89 9.26
N TRP A 78 22.35 -12.04 9.66
CA TRP A 78 22.00 -12.57 10.99
C TRP A 78 21.67 -14.07 11.01
N ARG A 79 21.64 -14.74 9.85
CA ARG A 79 21.29 -16.17 9.76
C ARG A 79 22.49 -17.12 9.77
N TRP A 80 23.71 -16.58 9.72
CA TRP A 80 24.96 -17.35 9.76
C TRP A 80 25.73 -17.22 11.09
N GLU A 81 25.33 -16.30 11.98
CA GLU A 81 25.99 -16.09 13.29
C GLU A 81 25.38 -16.91 14.44
N ILE A 82 24.34 -17.72 14.19
CA ILE A 82 23.68 -18.57 15.21
C ILE A 82 23.95 -20.07 14.96
N LEU A 83 24.95 -20.40 14.15
CA LEU A 83 25.40 -21.78 13.87
C LEU A 83 26.91 -21.98 14.07
N LEU A 84 27.54 -21.18 14.93
CA LEU A 84 28.88 -21.38 15.50
C LEU A 84 28.81 -21.15 17.01
#